data_AF-A0A927MRZ7-F1
#
_entry.id   AF-A0A927MRZ7-F1
#
_cell.length_a   1.000
_cell.length_b   1.000
_cell.length_c   1.000
_cell.angle_alpha   90.00
_cell.angle_beta   90.00
_cell.angle_gamma   90.00
#
_symmetry.space_group_name_H-M   'P 1'
#
loop_
_entity.id
_entity.type
_entity.pdbx_description
1 polymer ?
#
loop_
_entity_poly.entity_id
_entity_poly.type
_entity_poly.pdbx_seq_one_letter_code
_entity_poly.pdbx_strand_id
1 'polypeptide(L)'
;MLDRSRENRSQIVYTQARGRDVVFWQSARTRKKARPNVRTPRARAAGLPELEILVDSHEQYPYKFAAKPVHVLRRALPCGDYGVVVAGRMVAAVERKSLADLVSSLTGGKLAYQLGDLTTLPRAAVVVEDRYSDLFKLEWVRPAVVLDGLAEVQIRWPEVPIVFAETRQLAEEYTYRWLAAAHTWASVDDASAGLIDPNGRAETAKAPSAPEPSTAEVRAWARTTGLEVPPRGRLRPEIWQAWRDAHPPTEMSS
;
A
#
# COMPACT_ATOMS: atom_id res chain seq x y z
N MET A 1 25.95 -35.90 15.81
CA MET A 1 26.66 -34.66 15.44
C MET A 1 25.70 -33.81 14.63
N LEU A 2 25.42 -32.57 15.09
CA LEU A 2 24.54 -31.61 14.43
C LEU A 2 25.24 -31.04 13.19
N ASP A 3 24.76 -31.35 12.00
CA ASP A 3 25.21 -30.70 10.77
C ASP A 3 24.25 -29.56 10.41
N ARG A 4 24.60 -28.34 10.86
CA ARG A 4 23.96 -27.10 10.43
C ARG A 4 24.69 -26.57 9.20
N SER A 5 24.18 -26.88 8.01
CA SER A 5 24.67 -26.32 6.74
C SER A 5 23.73 -25.26 6.15
N ARG A 6 23.10 -24.42 6.99
CA ARG A 6 22.07 -23.46 6.59
C ARG A 6 22.48 -21.99 6.68
N GLU A 7 23.75 -21.67 6.47
CA GLU A 7 24.20 -20.30 6.19
C GLU A 7 25.46 -20.37 5.32
N ASN A 8 25.32 -20.25 4.00
CA ASN A 8 26.51 -20.08 3.17
C ASN A 8 26.28 -19.03 2.09
N ARG A 9 27.11 -17.98 2.18
CA ARG A 9 27.34 -16.86 1.23
C ARG A 9 26.56 -15.58 1.47
N SER A 10 26.55 -15.10 2.71
CA SER A 10 26.47 -13.66 2.97
C SER A 10 27.87 -13.06 2.88
N GLN A 11 28.04 -11.99 2.10
CA GLN A 11 29.31 -11.31 1.93
C GLN A 11 29.32 -10.01 2.73
N ILE A 12 30.41 -9.76 3.44
CA ILE A 12 30.70 -8.44 4.02
C ILE A 12 31.32 -7.60 2.92
N VAL A 13 30.65 -6.52 2.54
CA VAL A 13 31.12 -5.59 1.51
C VAL A 13 31.57 -4.31 2.20
N TYR A 14 32.86 -4.01 2.10
CA TYR A 14 33.44 -2.73 2.48
C TYR A 14 33.35 -1.79 1.28
N THR A 15 32.75 -0.62 1.46
CA THR A 15 32.67 0.39 0.38
C THR A 15 32.62 1.79 0.97
N GLN A 16 32.83 2.81 0.14
CA GLN A 16 32.68 4.21 0.54
C GLN A 16 31.35 4.77 0.05
N ALA A 17 30.55 5.31 0.97
CA ALA A 17 29.32 6.04 0.65
C ALA A 17 29.42 7.46 1.20
N ARG A 18 29.30 8.47 0.31
CA ARG A 18 29.42 9.90 0.65
C ARG A 18 30.71 10.23 1.44
N GLY A 19 31.84 9.65 1.03
CA GLY A 19 33.16 9.91 1.63
C GLY A 19 33.40 9.26 2.99
N ARG A 20 32.55 8.31 3.40
CA ARG A 20 32.73 7.52 4.63
C ARG A 20 32.77 6.04 4.32
N ASP A 21 33.63 5.32 5.02
CA ASP A 21 33.67 3.85 4.95
C ASP A 21 32.39 3.29 5.59
N VAL A 22 31.72 2.43 4.84
CA VAL A 22 30.51 1.74 5.26
C VAL A 22 30.64 0.25 4.98
N VAL A 23 30.13 -0.54 5.93
CA VAL A 23 30.14 -2.00 5.86
C VAL A 23 28.71 -2.47 5.64
N PHE A 24 28.49 -3.22 4.56
CA PHE A 24 27.20 -3.86 4.28
C PHE A 24 27.30 -5.37 4.46
N TRP A 25 26.29 -5.95 5.10
CA TRP A 25 26.06 -7.39 5.03
C TRP A 25 25.12 -7.68 3.86
N GLN A 26 25.63 -8.31 2.81
CA GLN A 26 24.86 -8.59 1.60
C GLN A 26 24.48 -10.06 1.52
N SER A 27 23.18 -10.35 1.60
CA SER A 27 22.64 -11.69 1.38
C SER A 27 22.61 -12.04 -0.12
N ALA A 28 22.62 -13.35 -0.45
CA ALA A 28 22.49 -13.82 -1.83
C ALA A 28 21.23 -13.27 -2.55
N ARG A 29 20.14 -13.08 -1.81
CA ARG A 29 18.90 -12.45 -2.30
C ARG A 29 19.12 -10.99 -2.70
N THR A 30 19.90 -10.23 -1.91
CA THR A 30 20.25 -8.83 -2.21
C THR A 30 21.19 -8.70 -3.40
N ARG A 31 22.01 -9.71 -3.69
CA ARG A 31 22.89 -9.75 -4.88
C ARG A 31 22.12 -10.00 -6.17
N LYS A 32 21.07 -10.83 -6.15
CA LYS A 32 20.23 -11.14 -7.32
C LYS A 32 19.20 -10.02 -7.64
N LYS A 33 18.98 -9.06 -6.72
CA LYS A 33 18.02 -7.96 -6.93
C LYS A 33 18.46 -7.03 -8.05
N ALA A 34 17.50 -6.64 -8.88
CA ALA A 34 17.70 -5.62 -9.91
C ALA A 34 18.08 -4.27 -9.28
N ARG A 35 19.01 -3.56 -9.92
CA ARG A 35 19.38 -2.18 -9.61
C ARG A 35 19.27 -1.34 -10.88
N PRO A 36 18.05 -1.18 -11.42
CA PRO A 36 17.85 -0.26 -12.53
C PRO A 36 18.36 1.11 -12.07
N ASN A 37 19.24 1.73 -12.85
CA ASN A 37 19.80 3.06 -12.55
C ASN A 37 18.76 4.15 -12.80
N VAL A 38 17.59 4.00 -12.19
CA VAL A 38 16.39 4.79 -12.41
C VAL A 38 16.19 5.69 -11.21
N ARG A 39 16.13 7.00 -11.48
CA ARG A 39 15.80 8.01 -10.49
C ARG A 39 14.30 8.28 -10.56
N THR A 40 13.60 8.12 -9.44
CA THR A 40 12.18 8.45 -9.36
C THR A 40 11.96 9.97 -9.38
N PRO A 41 10.89 10.48 -10.03
CA PRO A 41 10.61 11.91 -10.09
C PRO A 41 10.37 12.51 -8.70
N ARG A 42 10.71 13.80 -8.50
CA ARG A 42 10.35 14.55 -7.28
C ARG A 42 9.04 15.32 -7.39
N ALA A 43 8.50 15.44 -8.60
CA ALA A 43 7.23 16.13 -8.83
C ALA A 43 6.09 15.48 -8.05
N ARG A 44 5.17 16.32 -7.55
CA ARG A 44 3.96 15.89 -6.86
C ARG A 44 3.10 15.04 -7.80
N ALA A 45 2.53 13.96 -7.30
CA ALA A 45 1.59 13.16 -8.06
C ALA A 45 0.25 13.89 -8.18
N ALA A 46 -0.33 13.88 -9.38
CA ALA A 46 -1.61 14.54 -9.72
C ALA A 46 -1.72 16.02 -9.32
N GLY A 47 -0.60 16.71 -9.09
CA GLY A 47 -0.60 18.11 -8.63
C GLY A 47 -1.00 18.31 -7.17
N LEU A 48 -1.32 17.25 -6.42
CA LEU A 48 -1.78 17.33 -5.03
C LEU A 48 -0.70 17.93 -4.12
N PRO A 49 -1.02 18.96 -3.30
CA PRO A 49 -0.05 19.61 -2.43
C PRO A 49 0.51 18.65 -1.37
N GLU A 50 -0.36 17.80 -0.84
CA GLU A 50 -0.09 16.69 0.08
C GLU A 50 -1.13 15.59 -0.17
N LEU A 51 -0.75 14.33 0.05
CA LEU A 51 -1.66 13.17 -0.04
C LEU A 51 -1.64 12.42 1.29
N GLU A 52 -2.80 12.20 1.90
CA GLU A 52 -2.93 11.26 3.00
C GLU A 52 -2.99 9.82 2.48
N ILE A 53 -2.11 8.95 2.96
CA ILE A 53 -2.10 7.53 2.65
C ILE A 53 -2.30 6.75 3.95
N LEU A 54 -3.34 5.93 3.98
CA LEU A 54 -3.50 4.91 5.01
C LEU A 54 -2.59 3.73 4.68
N VAL A 55 -1.87 3.24 5.69
CA VAL A 55 -1.00 2.07 5.61
C VAL A 55 -1.54 1.01 6.54
N ASP A 56 -1.66 -0.21 6.05
CA ASP A 56 -2.16 -1.30 6.88
C ASP A 56 -1.28 -1.50 8.12
N SER A 57 -1.95 -1.63 9.26
CA SER A 57 -1.28 -1.76 10.55
C SER A 57 -0.44 -3.04 10.68
N HIS A 58 -0.77 -4.09 9.92
CA HIS A 58 -0.03 -5.35 9.87
C HIS A 58 1.11 -5.34 8.86
N GLU A 59 1.21 -4.33 7.99
CA GLU A 59 2.34 -4.20 7.05
C GLU A 59 3.63 -3.90 7.82
N GLN A 60 4.52 -4.89 7.87
CA GLN A 60 5.72 -4.87 8.71
C GLN A 60 6.80 -3.93 8.18
N TYR A 61 6.90 -3.84 6.85
CA TYR A 61 7.93 -3.06 6.16
C TYR A 61 7.28 -2.07 5.21
N PRO A 62 6.56 -1.06 5.75
CA PRO A 62 5.82 -0.11 4.94
C PRO A 62 6.75 0.75 4.10
N TYR A 63 6.25 1.22 2.96
CA TYR A 63 6.89 2.27 2.20
C TYR A 63 7.07 3.52 3.05
N LYS A 64 8.16 4.24 2.77
CA LYS A 64 8.48 5.44 3.53
C LYS A 64 7.95 6.71 2.86
N PHE A 65 7.62 6.62 1.56
CA PHE A 65 7.28 7.75 0.70
C PHE A 65 8.29 8.89 0.85
N ALA A 66 9.57 8.53 0.92
CA ALA A 66 10.61 9.47 1.31
C ALA A 66 10.73 10.59 0.25
N ALA A 67 10.77 11.84 0.71
CA ALA A 67 10.79 13.05 -0.12
C ALA A 67 9.54 13.26 -1.00
N LYS A 68 8.40 12.63 -0.65
CA LYS A 68 7.08 12.93 -1.20
C LYS A 68 6.26 13.73 -0.18
N PRO A 69 5.36 14.63 -0.62
CA PRO A 69 4.42 15.28 0.30
C PRO A 69 3.29 14.30 0.62
N VAL A 70 3.55 13.39 1.55
CA VAL A 70 2.61 12.36 1.97
C VAL A 70 2.46 12.41 3.49
N HIS A 71 1.21 12.47 3.95
CA HIS A 71 0.85 12.21 5.33
C HIS A 71 0.51 10.73 5.49
N VAL A 72 1.26 9.99 6.32
CA VAL A 72 1.04 8.55 6.51
C VAL A 72 0.29 8.31 7.80
N LEU A 73 -0.84 7.62 7.71
CA LEU A 73 -1.60 7.13 8.86
C LEU A 73 -1.60 5.60 8.87
N ARG A 74 -1.44 4.99 10.05
CA ARG A 74 -1.47 3.51 10.18
C ARG A 74 -2.79 3.06 10.76
N ARG A 75 -3.56 2.25 10.02
CA ARG A 75 -4.85 1.68 10.44
C ARG A 75 -5.00 0.26 9.91
N ALA A 76 -5.85 -0.56 10.54
CA ALA A 76 -6.21 -1.84 9.94
C ALA A 76 -7.09 -1.57 8.71
N LEU A 77 -6.63 -2.00 7.53
CA LEU A 77 -7.38 -1.86 6.29
C LEU A 77 -8.26 -3.11 6.08
N PRO A 78 -9.45 -2.96 5.46
CA PRO A 78 -10.27 -4.12 5.10
C PRO A 78 -9.63 -4.97 4.01
N CYS A 79 -8.86 -4.36 3.10
CA CYS A 79 -8.05 -5.05 2.09
C CYS A 79 -6.94 -4.12 1.56
N GLY A 80 -5.88 -4.72 1.02
CA GLY A 80 -4.67 -4.03 0.57
C GLY A 80 -3.76 -3.56 1.71
N ASP A 81 -2.55 -3.13 1.36
CA ASP A 81 -1.54 -2.66 2.31
C ASP A 81 -1.48 -1.13 2.39
N TYR A 82 -1.96 -0.44 1.37
CA TYR A 82 -2.00 1.02 1.27
C TYR A 82 -3.35 1.44 0.73
N GLY A 83 -3.95 2.52 1.23
CA GLY A 83 -5.23 3.01 0.77
C GLY A 83 -5.38 4.52 0.85
N VAL A 84 -6.38 5.04 0.14
CA VAL A 84 -6.79 6.45 0.22
C VAL A 84 -8.27 6.55 0.49
N VAL A 85 -8.64 7.58 1.25
CA VAL A 85 -10.01 7.87 1.64
C VAL A 85 -10.43 9.19 1.01
N VAL A 86 -11.64 9.23 0.46
CA VAL A 86 -12.30 10.45 -0.03
C VAL A 86 -13.74 10.42 0.49
N ALA A 87 -14.21 11.55 1.04
CA ALA A 87 -15.56 11.69 1.63
C ALA A 87 -15.90 10.55 2.64
N GLY A 88 -14.94 10.13 3.45
CA GLY A 88 -15.12 9.06 4.45
C GLY A 88 -15.23 7.64 3.86
N ARG A 89 -14.97 7.44 2.57
CA ARG A 89 -15.00 6.13 1.89
C ARG A 89 -13.60 5.77 1.40
N MET A 90 -13.23 4.49 1.55
CA MET A 90 -11.96 3.98 1.04
C MET A 90 -12.11 3.73 -0.47
N VAL A 91 -11.56 4.61 -1.30
CA VAL A 91 -11.83 4.62 -2.75
C VAL A 91 -10.78 3.85 -3.57
N ALA A 92 -9.62 3.59 -2.98
CA ALA A 92 -8.52 2.90 -3.64
C ALA A 92 -7.68 2.14 -2.61
N ALA A 93 -7.07 1.04 -3.06
CA ALA A 93 -6.02 0.37 -2.32
C ALA A 93 -4.94 -0.19 -3.23
N VAL A 94 -3.77 -0.43 -2.65
CA VAL A 94 -2.66 -1.14 -3.28
C VAL A 94 -2.22 -2.27 -2.37
N GLU A 95 -2.28 -3.49 -2.89
CA GLU A 95 -1.67 -4.68 -2.29
C GLU A 95 -0.21 -4.76 -2.76
N ARG A 96 0.72 -4.81 -1.81
CA ARG A 96 2.15 -4.97 -2.09
C ARG A 96 2.50 -6.44 -2.01
N LYS A 97 3.18 -6.96 -3.03
CA LYS A 97 3.51 -8.39 -3.13
C LYS A 97 4.98 -8.56 -3.48
N SER A 98 5.70 -9.44 -2.79
CA SER A 98 7.00 -9.90 -3.30
C SER A 98 6.81 -11.00 -4.33
N LEU A 99 7.80 -11.28 -5.20
CA LEU A 99 7.69 -12.42 -6.14
C LEU A 99 7.45 -13.75 -5.43
N ALA A 100 8.09 -13.95 -4.27
CA ALA A 100 7.92 -15.18 -3.49
C ALA A 100 6.48 -15.33 -2.98
N ASP A 101 5.89 -14.24 -2.46
CA ASP A 101 4.52 -14.25 -1.96
C ASP A 101 3.51 -14.35 -3.11
N LEU A 102 3.81 -13.76 -4.27
CA LEU A 102 3.00 -13.93 -5.48
C LEU A 102 2.95 -15.40 -5.90
N VAL A 103 4.11 -16.06 -6.03
CA VAL A 103 4.20 -17.47 -6.41
C VAL A 103 3.49 -18.35 -5.38
N SER A 104 3.70 -18.10 -4.09
CA SER A 104 3.04 -18.85 -3.01
C SER A 104 1.52 -18.67 -3.02
N SER A 105 1.02 -17.46 -3.25
CA SER A 105 -0.41 -17.18 -3.26
C SER A 105 -1.12 -17.68 -4.52
N LEU A 106 -0.46 -17.66 -5.69
CA LEU A 106 -0.97 -18.27 -6.92
C LEU A 106 -1.09 -19.78 -6.79
N THR A 107 0.01 -20.44 -6.39
CA THR A 107 0.05 -21.90 -6.26
C THR A 107 -0.87 -22.43 -5.16
N GLY A 108 -1.11 -21.64 -4.11
CA GLY A 108 -2.03 -21.96 -3.03
C GLY A 108 -3.46 -21.44 -3.22
N GLY A 109 -3.80 -20.82 -4.36
CA GLY A 109 -5.13 -20.26 -4.64
C GLY A 109 -5.52 -19.03 -3.81
N LYS A 110 -4.67 -18.59 -2.87
CA LYS A 110 -4.95 -17.45 -1.98
C LYS A 110 -5.08 -16.13 -2.73
N LEU A 111 -4.37 -15.96 -3.85
CA LEU A 111 -4.42 -14.70 -4.60
C LEU A 111 -5.82 -14.40 -5.14
N ALA A 112 -6.58 -15.42 -5.54
CA ALA A 112 -7.95 -15.28 -6.02
C ALA A 112 -8.86 -14.62 -4.97
N TYR A 113 -8.75 -15.05 -3.71
CA TYR A 113 -9.51 -14.43 -2.60
C TYR A 113 -9.08 -12.98 -2.36
N GLN A 114 -7.77 -12.71 -2.34
CA GLN A 114 -7.26 -11.35 -2.16
C GLN A 114 -7.72 -10.41 -3.28
N LEU A 115 -7.75 -10.87 -4.53
CA LEU A 115 -8.26 -10.10 -5.66
C LEU A 115 -9.76 -9.84 -5.50
N GLY A 116 -10.55 -10.83 -5.10
CA GLY A 116 -11.97 -10.66 -4.78
C GLY A 116 -12.23 -9.64 -3.66
N ASP A 117 -11.39 -9.59 -2.63
CA ASP A 117 -11.50 -8.57 -1.59
C ASP A 117 -11.16 -7.17 -2.14
N LEU A 118 -10.16 -7.08 -3.03
CA LEU A 118 -9.75 -5.84 -3.68
C LEU A 118 -10.81 -5.30 -4.65
N THR A 119 -11.63 -6.15 -5.28
CA THR A 119 -12.72 -5.69 -6.16
C THR A 119 -13.83 -4.94 -5.44
N THR A 120 -13.84 -4.97 -4.11
CA THR A 120 -14.76 -4.14 -3.31
C THR A 120 -14.46 -2.64 -3.41
N LEU A 121 -13.29 -2.29 -3.96
CA LEU A 121 -12.83 -0.92 -4.14
C LEU A 121 -12.89 -0.52 -5.62
N PRO A 122 -13.25 0.74 -5.91
CA PRO A 122 -13.23 1.26 -7.28
C PRO A 122 -11.85 1.17 -7.94
N ARG A 123 -10.77 1.49 -7.21
CA ARG A 123 -9.41 1.60 -7.77
C ARG A 123 -8.38 0.81 -6.97
N ALA A 124 -8.49 -0.52 -7.03
CA ALA A 124 -7.48 -1.40 -6.44
C ALA A 124 -6.35 -1.76 -7.42
N ALA A 125 -5.16 -2.07 -6.90
CA ALA A 125 -4.07 -2.65 -7.69
C ALA A 125 -3.20 -3.60 -6.85
N VAL A 126 -2.54 -4.55 -7.51
CA VAL A 126 -1.46 -5.34 -6.91
C VAL A 126 -0.13 -4.87 -7.51
N VAL A 127 0.84 -4.56 -6.66
CA VAL A 127 2.18 -4.14 -7.08
C VAL A 127 3.19 -5.17 -6.62
N VAL A 128 3.86 -5.78 -7.60
CA VAL A 128 4.87 -6.82 -7.39
C VAL A 128 6.27 -6.21 -7.40
N GLU A 129 7.03 -6.38 -6.32
CA GLU A 129 8.38 -5.83 -6.15
C GLU A 129 9.48 -6.62 -6.91
N ASP A 130 9.20 -7.09 -8.12
CA ASP A 130 10.13 -7.86 -8.94
C ASP A 130 9.72 -7.73 -10.43
N ARG A 131 10.52 -8.30 -11.34
CA ARG A 131 10.23 -8.25 -12.78
C ARG A 131 9.41 -9.46 -13.22
N TYR A 132 8.57 -9.27 -14.22
CA TYR A 132 7.87 -10.38 -14.88
C TYR A 132 8.84 -11.46 -15.39
N SER A 133 10.00 -11.06 -15.93
CA SER A 133 11.03 -12.00 -16.41
C SER A 133 11.58 -12.93 -15.33
N ASP A 134 11.46 -12.55 -14.06
CA ASP A 134 11.97 -13.37 -12.95
C ASP A 134 11.04 -14.55 -12.62
N LEU A 135 9.79 -14.57 -13.14
CA LEU A 135 8.90 -15.74 -13.12
C LEU A 135 9.42 -16.93 -13.93
N PHE A 136 10.26 -16.68 -14.94
CA PHE A 136 10.88 -17.73 -15.75
C PHE A 136 12.11 -18.36 -15.08
N LYS A 137 12.54 -17.78 -13.96
CA LYS A 137 13.78 -18.15 -13.24
C LYS A 137 13.49 -18.84 -11.91
N LEU A 138 12.26 -19.32 -11.71
CA LEU A 138 11.85 -19.99 -10.49
C LEU A 138 12.57 -21.34 -10.33
N GLU A 139 13.10 -21.59 -9.13
CA GLU A 139 13.87 -22.79 -8.82
C GLU A 139 12.99 -23.95 -8.33
N TRP A 140 11.85 -23.65 -7.68
CA TRP A 140 11.06 -24.62 -6.91
C TRP A 140 9.66 -24.89 -7.47
N VAL A 141 9.15 -23.98 -8.30
CA VAL A 141 7.83 -24.09 -8.92
C VAL A 141 8.00 -23.98 -10.43
N ARG A 142 7.35 -24.86 -11.19
CA ARG A 142 7.38 -24.82 -12.65
C ARG A 142 6.81 -23.48 -13.13
N PRO A 143 7.55 -22.68 -13.94
CA PRO A 143 7.08 -21.39 -14.42
C PRO A 143 5.71 -21.44 -15.09
N ALA A 144 5.43 -22.48 -15.90
CA ALA A 144 4.14 -22.65 -16.58
C ALA A 144 2.94 -22.57 -15.61
N VAL A 145 3.01 -23.25 -14.46
CA VAL A 145 1.94 -23.24 -13.45
C VAL A 145 1.68 -21.83 -12.92
N VAL A 146 2.73 -21.05 -12.71
CA VAL A 146 2.62 -19.68 -12.19
C VAL A 146 2.13 -18.72 -13.27
N LEU A 147 2.61 -18.88 -14.51
CA LEU A 147 2.22 -18.05 -15.65
C LEU A 147 0.76 -18.27 -16.03
N ASP A 148 0.30 -19.53 -16.06
CA ASP A 148 -1.10 -19.87 -16.32
C ASP A 148 -2.01 -19.32 -15.20
N GLY A 149 -1.63 -19.53 -13.93
CA GLY A 149 -2.38 -18.99 -12.80
C GLY A 149 -2.43 -17.46 -12.80
N LEU A 150 -1.33 -16.79 -13.14
CA LEU A 150 -1.27 -15.34 -13.27
C LEU A 150 -2.18 -14.84 -14.39
N ALA A 151 -2.21 -15.52 -15.54
CA ALA A 151 -3.12 -15.19 -16.63
C ALA A 151 -4.58 -15.41 -16.23
N GLU A 152 -4.90 -16.54 -15.59
CA GLU A 152 -6.27 -16.85 -15.13
C GLU A 152 -6.82 -15.75 -14.22
N VAL A 153 -6.04 -15.31 -13.22
CA VAL A 153 -6.52 -14.29 -12.29
C VAL A 153 -6.67 -12.92 -12.94
N GLN A 154 -5.79 -12.55 -13.89
CA GLN A 154 -5.93 -11.28 -14.62
C GLN A 154 -7.14 -11.27 -15.55
N ILE A 155 -7.49 -12.42 -16.13
CA ILE A 155 -8.70 -12.54 -16.94
C ILE A 155 -9.95 -12.54 -16.07
N ARG A 156 -9.89 -13.16 -14.88
CA ARG A 156 -11.05 -13.22 -13.97
C ARG A 156 -11.33 -11.88 -13.27
N TRP A 157 -10.30 -11.10 -12.97
CA TRP A 157 -10.37 -9.79 -12.30
C TRP A 157 -9.65 -8.70 -13.10
N PRO A 158 -10.14 -8.37 -14.32
CA PRO A 158 -9.48 -7.42 -15.21
C PRO A 158 -9.38 -6.00 -14.64
N GLU A 159 -10.23 -5.65 -13.68
CA GLU A 159 -10.26 -4.36 -12.99
C GLU A 159 -9.14 -4.17 -11.96
N VAL A 160 -8.47 -5.24 -11.52
CA VAL A 160 -7.36 -5.16 -10.55
C VAL A 160 -6.03 -5.43 -11.26
N PRO A 161 -5.33 -4.39 -11.75
CA PRO A 161 -4.06 -4.58 -12.43
C PRO A 161 -3.00 -5.17 -11.49
N ILE A 162 -2.22 -6.12 -12.02
CA ILE A 162 -1.05 -6.70 -11.36
C ILE A 162 0.21 -6.16 -12.04
N VAL A 163 0.90 -5.24 -11.39
CA VAL A 163 2.04 -4.50 -11.97
C VAL A 163 3.36 -4.98 -11.40
N PHE A 164 4.26 -5.44 -12.29
CA PHE A 164 5.63 -5.80 -11.95
C PHE A 164 6.52 -4.57 -11.96
N ALA A 165 6.80 -4.03 -10.78
CA ALA A 165 7.50 -2.78 -10.61
C ALA A 165 9.03 -2.92 -10.51
N GLU A 166 9.58 -4.13 -10.65
CA GLU A 166 11.02 -4.45 -10.63
C GLU A 166 11.72 -4.25 -9.28
N THR A 167 11.57 -3.08 -8.64
CA THR A 167 12.19 -2.79 -7.35
C THR A 167 11.20 -2.19 -6.37
N ARG A 168 11.51 -2.31 -5.07
CA ARG A 168 10.81 -1.62 -4.00
C ARG A 168 10.67 -0.10 -4.22
N GLN A 169 11.70 0.56 -4.74
CA GLN A 169 11.67 2.00 -4.99
C GLN A 169 10.64 2.37 -6.06
N LEU A 170 10.60 1.58 -7.14
CA LEU A 170 9.66 1.78 -8.24
C LEU A 170 8.24 1.35 -7.84
N ALA A 171 8.11 0.32 -7.01
CA ALA A 171 6.85 -0.08 -6.43
C ALA A 171 6.27 1.01 -5.52
N GLU A 172 7.10 1.62 -4.66
CA GLU A 172 6.72 2.79 -3.84
C GLU A 172 6.27 3.98 -4.71
N GLU A 173 6.99 4.27 -5.81
CA GLU A 173 6.62 5.33 -6.75
C GLU A 173 5.28 5.02 -7.45
N TYR A 174 5.08 3.79 -7.90
CA TYR A 174 3.82 3.36 -8.53
C TYR A 174 2.67 3.51 -7.52
N THR A 175 2.82 3.00 -6.31
CA THR A 175 1.81 3.10 -5.24
C THR A 175 1.46 4.56 -4.97
N TYR A 176 2.46 5.44 -4.82
CA TYR A 176 2.24 6.87 -4.60
C TYR A 176 1.40 7.50 -5.74
N ARG A 177 1.76 7.23 -7.00
CA ARG A 177 1.07 7.81 -8.15
C ARG A 177 -0.33 7.23 -8.39
N TRP A 178 -0.49 5.93 -8.19
CA TRP A 178 -1.78 5.24 -8.30
C TRP A 178 -2.78 5.83 -7.30
N LEU A 179 -2.37 5.92 -6.03
CA LEU A 179 -3.21 6.45 -4.96
C LEU A 179 -3.53 7.94 -5.15
N ALA A 180 -2.58 8.75 -5.61
CA ALA A 180 -2.83 10.15 -5.95
C ALA A 180 -3.83 10.30 -7.11
N ALA A 181 -3.68 9.51 -8.18
CA ALA A 181 -4.60 9.54 -9.31
C ALA A 181 -6.01 9.07 -8.90
N ALA A 182 -6.10 8.03 -8.08
CA ALA A 182 -7.37 7.54 -7.56
C ALA A 182 -8.06 8.55 -6.65
N HIS A 183 -7.29 9.25 -5.80
CA HIS A 183 -7.82 10.36 -5.00
C HIS A 183 -8.41 11.45 -5.89
N THR A 184 -7.66 11.95 -6.89
CA THR A 184 -8.15 13.00 -7.81
C THR A 184 -9.39 12.55 -8.59
N TRP A 185 -9.41 11.32 -9.09
CA TRP A 185 -10.57 10.76 -9.78
C TRP A 185 -11.79 10.71 -8.86
N ALA A 186 -11.64 10.20 -7.64
CA ALA A 186 -12.72 10.10 -6.67
C ALA A 186 -13.24 11.47 -6.21
N SER A 187 -12.38 12.48 -6.06
CA SER A 187 -12.82 13.84 -5.72
C SER A 187 -13.66 14.48 -6.83
N VAL A 188 -13.36 14.18 -8.10
CA VAL A 188 -14.16 14.65 -9.24
C VAL A 188 -15.47 13.87 -9.36
N ASP A 189 -15.44 12.55 -9.18
CA ASP A 189 -16.64 11.69 -9.18
C ASP A 189 -17.63 12.12 -8.09
N ASP A 190 -17.13 12.37 -6.88
CA ASP A 190 -17.92 12.86 -5.74
C ASP A 190 -18.57 14.22 -6.02
N ALA A 191 -17.79 15.18 -6.55
CA ALA A 191 -18.33 16.48 -6.95
C ALA A 191 -19.38 16.39 -8.07
N SER A 192 -19.23 15.43 -8.98
CA SER A 192 -20.13 15.23 -10.13
C SER A 192 -21.42 14.50 -9.77
N ALA A 193 -21.39 13.65 -8.73
CA ALA A 193 -22.55 12.92 -8.24
C ALA A 193 -23.68 13.86 -7.75
N GLY A 194 -23.33 15.04 -7.26
CA GLY A 194 -24.31 16.07 -6.89
C GLY A 194 -24.96 16.81 -8.06
N LEU A 195 -24.41 16.68 -9.28
CA LEU A 195 -24.79 17.50 -10.45
C LEU A 195 -25.57 16.75 -11.53
N ILE A 196 -25.35 15.43 -11.74
CA ILE A 196 -25.71 14.80 -13.03
C ILE A 196 -26.80 13.71 -12.95
N ASP A 197 -27.05 13.03 -11.83
CA ASP A 197 -28.17 12.06 -11.72
C ASP A 197 -28.52 11.70 -10.26
N PRO A 198 -29.74 11.97 -9.76
CA PRO A 198 -30.16 11.53 -8.41
C PRO A 198 -30.25 10.00 -8.23
N ASN A 199 -30.27 9.21 -9.31
CA ASN A 199 -30.29 7.75 -9.28
C ASN A 199 -28.94 7.10 -9.66
N GLY A 200 -28.02 7.85 -10.26
CA GLY A 200 -26.69 7.42 -10.64
C GLY A 200 -25.75 7.47 -9.43
N ARG A 201 -25.81 6.45 -8.56
CA ARG A 201 -24.89 6.37 -7.42
C ARG A 201 -23.44 6.31 -7.91
N ALA A 202 -22.64 7.30 -7.52
CA ALA A 202 -21.19 7.35 -7.70
C ALA A 202 -20.54 6.00 -7.35
N GLU A 203 -19.51 5.59 -8.11
CA GLU A 203 -18.78 4.35 -7.83
C GLU A 203 -18.17 4.39 -6.42
N THR A 204 -17.72 5.57 -5.99
CA THR A 204 -17.18 5.85 -4.65
C THR A 204 -18.19 5.62 -3.53
N ALA A 205 -19.48 5.88 -3.76
CA ALA A 205 -20.53 5.68 -2.75
C ALA A 205 -20.68 4.20 -2.34
N LYS A 206 -20.34 3.27 -3.24
CA LYS A 206 -20.38 1.82 -2.97
C LYS A 206 -19.13 1.29 -2.27
N ALA A 207 -18.03 2.04 -2.29
CA ALA A 207 -16.75 1.63 -1.69
C ALA A 207 -16.85 1.55 -0.16
N PRO A 208 -16.15 0.68 0.56
CA PRO A 208 -16.28 0.54 2.03
C PRO A 208 -15.99 1.84 2.80
N SER A 209 -16.54 1.97 4.01
CA SER A 209 -16.24 3.10 4.89
C SER A 209 -14.76 3.12 5.26
N ALA A 210 -14.23 4.32 5.47
CA ALA A 210 -12.89 4.49 6.00
C ALA A 210 -12.73 3.71 7.33
N PRO A 211 -11.56 3.10 7.56
CA PRO A 211 -11.31 2.42 8.82
C PRO A 211 -11.26 3.43 9.97
N GLU A 212 -11.97 3.10 11.04
CA GLU A 212 -12.01 3.87 12.29
C GLU A 212 -10.63 3.95 12.93
N PRO A 213 -10.28 5.07 13.58
CA PRO A 213 -9.01 5.20 14.27
C PRO A 213 -8.95 4.28 15.49
N SER A 214 -7.76 3.79 15.80
CA SER A 214 -7.58 3.00 17.02
C SER A 214 -7.66 3.88 18.28
N THR A 215 -7.99 3.29 19.43
CA THR A 215 -7.92 4.03 20.71
C THR A 215 -6.51 4.57 20.97
N ALA A 216 -5.46 3.90 20.48
CA ALA A 216 -4.08 4.35 20.59
C ALA A 216 -3.82 5.61 19.76
N GLU A 217 -4.34 5.66 18.54
CA GLU A 217 -4.27 6.81 17.62
C GLU A 217 -4.99 8.03 18.20
N VAL A 218 -6.25 7.87 18.61
CA VAL A 218 -7.04 8.96 19.21
C VAL A 218 -6.36 9.49 20.48
N ARG A 219 -5.75 8.61 21.29
CA ARG A 219 -4.98 9.02 22.48
C ARG A 219 -3.72 9.78 22.12
N ALA A 220 -3.00 9.36 21.07
CA ALA A 220 -1.81 10.06 20.62
C ALA A 220 -2.16 11.47 20.12
N TRP A 221 -3.20 11.58 19.29
CA TRP A 221 -3.74 12.85 18.84
C TRP A 221 -4.15 13.76 20.01
N ALA A 222 -4.95 13.25 20.95
CA ALA A 222 -5.42 14.01 22.10
C ALA A 222 -4.26 14.61 22.92
N ARG A 223 -3.15 13.88 23.10
CA ARG A 223 -1.96 14.42 23.76
C ARG A 223 -1.28 15.52 22.96
N THR A 224 -1.20 15.38 21.64
CA THR A 224 -0.60 16.41 20.77
C THR A 224 -1.41 17.71 20.76
N THR A 225 -2.73 17.62 20.96
CA THR A 225 -3.63 18.78 21.06
C THR A 225 -3.79 19.31 22.50
N GLY A 226 -3.10 18.72 23.48
CA GLY A 226 -3.13 19.17 24.88
C GLY A 226 -4.32 18.68 25.70
N LEU A 227 -5.11 17.73 25.19
CA LEU A 227 -6.20 17.11 25.94
C LEU A 227 -5.68 16.07 26.93
N GLU A 228 -6.17 16.12 28.18
CA GLU A 228 -5.80 15.16 29.21
C GLU A 228 -6.46 13.80 28.95
N VAL A 229 -5.63 12.76 28.83
CA VAL A 229 -6.10 11.39 28.55
C VAL A 229 -5.37 10.36 29.42
N PRO A 230 -6.08 9.34 29.94
CA PRO A 230 -5.47 8.26 30.70
C PRO A 230 -4.37 7.54 29.91
N PRO A 231 -3.30 7.06 30.57
CA PRO A 231 -2.20 6.38 29.89
C PRO A 231 -2.63 5.06 29.23
N ARG A 232 -3.66 4.41 29.78
CA ARG A 232 -4.24 3.13 29.31
C ARG A 232 -5.75 3.12 29.54
N GLY A 233 -6.43 2.16 28.92
CA GLY A 233 -7.88 1.97 29.06
C GLY A 233 -8.71 2.77 28.06
N ARG A 234 -10.04 2.69 28.21
CA ARG A 234 -11.01 3.33 27.32
C ARG A 234 -10.90 4.87 27.43
N LEU A 235 -10.95 5.55 26.29
CA LEU A 235 -11.05 7.01 26.26
C LEU A 235 -12.48 7.45 26.56
N ARG A 236 -12.62 8.61 27.21
CA ARG A 236 -13.94 9.18 27.52
C ARG A 236 -14.65 9.61 26.22
N PRO A 237 -16.00 9.62 26.17
CA PRO A 237 -16.75 9.99 24.97
C PRO A 237 -16.40 11.38 24.43
N GLU A 238 -16.06 12.34 25.30
CA GLU A 238 -15.73 13.71 24.92
C GLU A 238 -14.43 13.77 24.10
N ILE A 239 -13.46 12.89 24.37
CA ILE A 239 -12.22 12.79 23.60
C ILE A 239 -12.49 12.26 22.19
N TRP A 240 -13.41 11.29 22.07
CA TRP A 240 -13.85 10.78 20.77
C TRP A 240 -14.64 11.81 19.98
N GLN A 241 -15.47 12.61 20.65
CA GLN A 241 -16.19 13.72 20.01
C GLN A 241 -15.19 14.77 19.52
N ALA A 242 -14.28 15.22 20.37
CA ALA A 242 -13.24 16.18 19.99
C ALA A 242 -12.39 15.68 18.81
N TRP A 243 -12.08 14.38 18.75
CA TRP A 243 -11.38 13.79 17.61
C TRP A 243 -12.22 13.88 16.33
N ARG A 244 -13.52 13.54 16.37
CA ARG A 244 -14.42 13.64 15.22
C ARG A 244 -14.62 15.08 14.76
N ASP A 245 -14.70 16.03 15.69
CA ASP A 245 -14.85 17.45 15.38
C ASP A 245 -13.57 18.02 14.72
N ALA A 246 -12.40 17.51 15.11
CA ALA A 246 -11.12 17.90 14.52
C ALA A 246 -10.78 17.18 13.21
N HIS A 247 -11.40 16.03 12.96
CA HIS A 247 -11.29 15.26 11.72
C HIS A 247 -12.68 15.05 11.14
N PRO A 248 -13.39 16.14 10.79
CA PRO A 248 -14.67 15.98 10.14
C PRO A 248 -14.45 15.10 8.90
N PRO A 249 -15.36 14.17 8.59
CA PRO A 249 -15.40 13.61 7.25
C PRO A 249 -15.37 14.81 6.30
N THR A 250 -14.55 14.78 5.25
CA THR A 250 -14.53 15.88 4.29
C THR A 250 -15.94 16.07 3.74
N GLU A 251 -16.73 16.96 4.35
CA GLU A 251 -18.11 17.22 4.00
C GLU A 251 -18.12 18.22 2.84
N MET A 252 -18.79 17.79 1.78
CA MET A 252 -19.51 18.57 0.78
C MET A 252 -19.42 20.09 0.97
N SER A 253 -18.47 20.73 0.31
CA SER A 253 -18.62 22.16 0.03
C SER A 253 -19.81 22.31 -0.92
N SER A 254 -20.92 22.82 -0.37
CA SER A 254 -22.13 23.20 -1.09
C SER A 254 -21.86 24.28 -2.14
#